data_AF-A0AAN1FDL8-F1
#
_entry.id   AF-A0AAN1FDL8-F1
#
_cell.length_a   1.000
_cell.length_b   1.000
_cell.length_c   1.000
_cell.angle_alpha   90.00
_cell.angle_beta   90.00
_cell.angle_gamma   90.00
#
_symmetry.space_group_name_H-M   'P 1'
#
loop_
_entity.id
_entity.type
_entity.pdbx_description
1 polymer ?
#
loop_
_entity_poly.entity_id
_entity_poly.type
_entity_poly.pdbx_seq_one_letter_code
_entity_poly.pdbx_strand_id
1 'polypeptide(L)'
;MSIFKQLGDLDHRLQSVLENDELDTEEIHLLVDKREQIITKLIAACQRNPNLKQSDEWLQVEQSTRRIATHMQTKTDQLGLELRKYRHGRKSLQQYQKFI
;
A
#
# COMPACT_ATOMS: atom_id res chain seq x y z
N MET A 1 17.76 -16.47 3.44
CA MET A 1 16.78 -15.65 4.18
C MET A 1 15.38 -16.10 3.78
N SER A 2 14.52 -16.51 4.71
CA SER A 2 13.18 -17.05 4.41
C SER A 2 12.31 -16.02 3.66
N ILE A 3 11.46 -16.50 2.74
CA ILE A 3 10.52 -15.66 1.99
C ILE A 3 9.55 -14.90 2.91
N PHE A 4 9.19 -15.48 4.06
CA PHE A 4 8.38 -14.81 5.08
C PHE A 4 9.12 -13.64 5.73
N LYS A 5 10.42 -13.79 6.00
CA LYS A 5 11.24 -12.69 6.53
C LYS A 5 11.38 -11.56 5.52
N GLN A 6 11.58 -11.90 4.24
CA GLN A 6 11.65 -10.90 3.17
C GLN A 6 10.34 -10.10 3.06
N LEU A 7 9.18 -10.78 3.17
CA LEU A 7 7.89 -10.11 3.21
C LEU A 7 7.74 -9.22 4.45
N GLY A 8 8.13 -9.71 5.63
CA GLY A 8 8.07 -8.93 6.87
C GLY A 8 8.92 -7.67 6.81
N ASP A 9 10.16 -7.76 6.33
CA ASP A 9 11.04 -6.59 6.18
C ASP A 9 10.48 -5.59 5.17
N LEU A 10 9.87 -6.08 4.09
CA LEU A 10 9.21 -5.25 3.09
C LEU A 10 7.97 -4.56 3.66
N ASP A 11 7.16 -5.29 4.44
CA ASP A 11 5.96 -4.78 5.09
C ASP A 11 6.31 -3.70 6.12
N HIS A 12 7.41 -3.87 6.86
CA HIS A 12 7.93 -2.83 7.76
C HIS A 12 8.35 -1.57 7.00
N ARG A 13 9.08 -1.72 5.88
CA ARG A 13 9.48 -0.58 5.06
C ARG A 13 8.27 0.14 4.44
N LEU A 14 7.34 -0.61 3.86
CA LEU A 14 6.12 -0.06 3.27
C LEU A 14 5.29 0.71 4.31
N GLN A 15 5.16 0.17 5.52
CA GLN A 15 4.48 0.86 6.62
C GLN A 15 5.17 2.19 6.94
N SER A 16 6.50 2.21 7.06
CA SER A 16 7.25 3.45 7.34
C SER A 16 7.04 4.51 6.26
N VAL A 17 7.03 4.12 4.98
CA VAL A 17 6.84 5.07 3.89
C VAL A 17 5.40 5.62 3.85
N LEU A 18 4.41 4.78 4.17
CA LEU A 18 2.99 5.21 4.23
C LEU A 18 2.72 6.19 5.39
N GLU A 19 3.48 6.08 6.48
CA GLU A 19 3.36 6.94 7.67
C GLU A 19 4.03 8.31 7.50
N ASN A 20 4.87 8.50 6.48
CA ASN A 20 5.49 9.79 6.21
C ASN A 20 4.44 10.84 5.81
N ASP A 21 4.70 12.09 6.22
CA ASP A 21 3.88 13.26 5.87
C ASP A 21 3.98 13.57 4.37
N GLU A 22 5.20 13.49 3.82
CA GLU A 22 5.45 13.59 2.39
C GLU A 22 5.47 12.18 1.77
N LEU A 23 4.59 11.96 0.78
CA LEU A 23 4.44 10.66 0.14
C LEU A 23 5.46 10.50 -0.98
N ASP A 24 6.38 9.55 -0.80
CA ASP A 24 7.17 9.01 -1.90
C ASP A 24 6.35 7.96 -2.66
N THR A 25 5.57 8.44 -3.64
CA THR A 25 4.66 7.59 -4.41
C THR A 25 5.40 6.58 -5.30
N GLU A 26 6.63 6.89 -5.72
CA GLU A 26 7.46 5.98 -6.52
C GLU A 26 7.97 4.83 -5.65
N GLU A 27 8.47 5.12 -4.45
CA GLU A 27 8.90 4.09 -3.51
C GLU A 27 7.72 3.20 -3.08
N ILE A 28 6.55 3.79 -2.79
CA ILE A 28 5.35 3.02 -2.45
C ILE A 28 5.00 2.04 -3.57
N HIS A 29 4.99 2.50 -4.83
CA HIS A 29 4.69 1.64 -5.98
C HIS A 29 5.68 0.48 -6.08
N LEU A 30 6.97 0.76 -5.98
CA LEU A 30 8.03 -0.27 -6.04
C LEU A 30 7.93 -1.30 -4.91
N LEU A 31 7.55 -0.86 -3.71
CA LEU A 31 7.38 -1.75 -2.56
C LEU A 31 6.13 -2.63 -2.72
N VAL A 32 5.01 -2.07 -3.16
CA VAL A 32 3.76 -2.81 -3.39
C VAL A 32 3.95 -3.87 -4.48
N ASP A 33 4.59 -3.52 -5.60
CA ASP A 33 4.89 -4.49 -6.68
C ASP A 33 5.73 -5.67 -6.18
N LYS A 34 6.77 -5.38 -5.39
CA LYS A 34 7.61 -6.42 -4.79
C LYS A 34 6.83 -7.28 -3.80
N ARG A 35 5.93 -6.67 -3.02
CA ARG A 35 5.03 -7.37 -2.10
C ARG A 35 4.15 -8.36 -2.83
N GLU A 36 3.53 -7.92 -3.93
CA GLU A 36 2.64 -8.75 -4.76
C GLU A 36 3.39 -9.95 -5.35
N GLN A 37 4.62 -9.74 -5.84
CA GLN A 37 5.46 -10.83 -6.33
C GLN A 37 5.76 -11.87 -5.26
N ILE A 38 6.04 -11.45 -4.02
CA ILE A 38 6.30 -12.36 -2.90
C ILE A 38 5.02 -13.12 -2.50
N ILE A 39 3.89 -12.41 -2.37
CA ILE A 39 2.61 -13.03 -2.03
C ILE A 39 2.19 -14.05 -3.10
N THR A 40 2.35 -13.74 -4.37
CA THR A 40 2.07 -14.68 -5.47
C THR A 40 2.88 -15.97 -5.34
N LYS A 41 4.17 -15.86 -4.99
CA LYS A 41 5.02 -17.04 -4.73
C LYS A 41 4.56 -17.84 -3.52
N LEU A 42 4.15 -17.16 -2.45
CA LEU A 42 3.63 -17.78 -1.23
C LEU A 42 2.30 -18.51 -1.48
N ILE A 43 1.38 -17.91 -2.23
CA ILE A 43 0.11 -18.55 -2.64
C ILE A 43 0.40 -19.82 -3.45
N ALA A 44 1.31 -19.76 -4.42
CA ALA A 44 1.71 -20.93 -5.20
C ALA A 44 2.37 -22.02 -4.33
N ALA A 45 3.11 -21.63 -3.28
CA ALA A 45 3.66 -22.58 -2.31
C ALA A 45 2.57 -23.27 -1.49
N CYS A 46 1.54 -22.54 -1.06
CA CYS A 46 0.37 -23.11 -0.38
C CYS A 46 -0.44 -24.09 -1.24
N GLN A 47 -0.50 -23.88 -2.55
CA GLN A 47 -1.13 -24.84 -3.46
C GLN A 47 -0.39 -26.18 -3.49
N ARG A 48 0.94 -26.16 -3.36
CA ARG A 48 1.79 -27.36 -3.32
C ARG A 48 1.87 -28.00 -1.93
N ASN A 49 1.70 -27.21 -0.88
CA ASN A 49 1.67 -27.67 0.51
C ASN A 49 0.53 -27.00 1.28
N PRO A 50 -0.66 -27.62 1.32
CA PRO A 50 -1.83 -27.05 1.98
C PRO A 50 -1.63 -26.76 3.48
N ASN A 51 -0.77 -27.53 4.17
CA ASN A 51 -0.48 -27.34 5.59
C ASN A 51 0.19 -25.98 5.86
N LEU A 52 0.81 -25.36 4.86
CA LEU A 52 1.40 -24.03 4.99
C LEU A 52 0.34 -22.98 5.36
N LYS A 53 -0.92 -23.14 4.92
CA LYS A 53 -2.01 -22.22 5.29
C LYS A 53 -2.39 -22.26 6.77
N GLN A 54 -1.99 -23.31 7.48
CA GLN A 54 -2.24 -23.48 8.91
C GLN A 54 -1.04 -23.03 9.76
N SER A 55 0.06 -22.60 9.12
CA SER A 55 1.25 -22.14 9.84
C SER A 55 1.04 -20.76 10.45
N ASP A 56 1.74 -20.51 11.56
CA ASP A 56 1.77 -19.20 12.22
C ASP A 56 2.31 -18.12 11.27
N GLU A 57 3.29 -18.46 10.43
CA GLU A 57 3.83 -17.54 9.44
C GLU A 57 2.78 -17.12 8.41
N TRP A 58 1.94 -18.04 7.94
CA TRP A 58 0.86 -17.70 7.02
C TRP A 58 -0.20 -16.81 7.69
N LEU A 59 -0.56 -17.10 8.94
CA LEU A 59 -1.47 -16.26 9.69
C LEU A 59 -0.94 -14.83 9.83
N GLN A 60 0.36 -14.66 10.08
CA GLN A 60 1.01 -13.34 10.11
C GLN A 60 0.95 -12.63 8.75
N VAL A 61 1.12 -13.36 7.64
CA VAL A 61 0.97 -12.82 6.28
C VAL A 61 -0.46 -12.32 6.03
N GLU A 62 -1.47 -13.06 6.47
CA GLU A 62 -2.86 -12.62 6.33
C GLU A 62 -3.15 -11.36 7.14
N GLN A 63 -2.69 -11.32 8.40
CA GLN A 63 -2.88 -10.17 9.29
C GLN A 63 -2.19 -8.91 8.75
N SER A 64 -0.92 -9.01 8.37
CA SER A 64 -0.15 -7.90 7.78
C SER A 64 -0.77 -7.42 6.47
N THR A 65 -1.25 -8.32 5.62
CA THR A 65 -1.93 -7.97 4.36
C THR A 65 -3.19 -7.16 4.60
N ARG A 66 -4.03 -7.56 5.57
CA ARG A 66 -5.22 -6.76 5.95
C ARG A 66 -4.82 -5.37 6.47
N ARG A 67 -3.79 -5.29 7.32
CA ARG A 67 -3.33 -4.01 7.87
C ARG A 67 -2.86 -3.06 6.78
N ILE A 68 -2.00 -3.53 5.87
CA ILE A 68 -1.45 -2.71 4.78
C ILE A 68 -2.57 -2.26 3.83
N ALA A 69 -3.48 -3.16 3.45
CA ALA A 69 -4.60 -2.81 2.59
C ALA A 69 -5.47 -1.70 3.20
N THR A 70 -5.83 -1.84 4.48
CA THR A 70 -6.59 -0.81 5.21
C THR A 70 -5.84 0.51 5.28
N HIS A 71 -4.53 0.50 5.54
CA HIS A 71 -3.74 1.72 5.59
C HIS A 71 -3.70 2.42 4.23
N MET A 72 -3.36 1.70 3.16
CA MET A 72 -3.34 2.26 1.80
C MET A 72 -4.69 2.84 1.40
N GLN A 73 -5.79 2.15 1.71
CA GLN A 73 -7.15 2.65 1.45
C GLN A 73 -7.41 3.96 2.21
N THR A 74 -7.09 3.99 3.52
CA THR A 74 -7.28 5.17 4.37
C THR A 74 -6.50 6.38 3.83
N LYS A 75 -5.22 6.18 3.47
CA LYS A 75 -4.37 7.25 2.92
C LYS A 75 -4.90 7.73 1.56
N THR A 76 -5.36 6.81 0.71
CA THR A 76 -5.97 7.14 -0.59
C THR A 76 -7.22 8.01 -0.41
N ASP A 77 -8.09 7.66 0.54
CA ASP A 77 -9.31 8.41 0.82
C ASP A 77 -8.98 9.81 1.34
N GLN A 78 -7.99 9.94 2.25
CA GLN A 78 -7.51 11.23 2.76
C GLN A 78 -6.97 12.13 1.64
N LEU A 79 -6.12 11.60 0.76
CA LEU A 79 -5.59 12.34 -0.39
C LEU A 79 -6.71 12.75 -1.36
N GLY A 80 -7.71 11.88 -1.55
CA GLY A 80 -8.89 12.18 -2.37
C GLY A 80 -9.68 13.37 -1.85
N LEU A 81 -9.83 13.49 -0.53
CA LEU A 81 -10.47 14.64 0.11
C LEU A 81 -9.67 15.94 -0.08
N GLU A 82 -8.35 15.90 0.11
CA GLU A 82 -7.49 17.07 -0.13
C GLU A 82 -7.52 17.51 -1.59
N LEU A 83 -7.41 16.56 -2.52
CA LEU A 83 -7.52 16.83 -3.96
C LEU A 83 -8.86 17.48 -4.32
N ARG A 84 -9.96 17.10 -3.67
CA ARG A 84 -11.26 17.73 -3.87
C ARG A 84 -11.25 19.21 -3.48
N LYS A 85 -10.58 19.58 -2.38
CA LYS A 85 -10.44 20.99 -1.95
C LYS A 85 -9.66 21.80 -2.99
N TYR A 86 -8.53 21.27 -3.47
CA TYR A 86 -7.74 21.92 -4.54
C TYR A 86 -8.53 22.07 -5.84
N ARG A 87 -9.27 21.04 -6.25
CA ARG A 87 -10.15 21.09 -7.44
C ARG A 87 -11.24 22.16 -7.30
N HIS A 88 -11.80 22.34 -6.11
CA HIS A 88 -12.75 23.41 -5.85
C HIS A 88 -12.09 24.79 -6.01
N GLY A 89 -10.93 25.01 -5.37
CA GLY A 89 -10.16 26.26 -5.53
C GLY A 89 -9.82 26.55 -6.99
N ARG A 90 -9.41 25.53 -7.77
CA ARG A 90 -9.13 25.68 -9.20
C ARG A 90 -10.34 26.17 -10.01
N LYS A 91 -11.56 25.73 -9.68
CA LYS A 91 -12.78 26.24 -10.33
C LYS A 91 -12.99 27.72 -10.04
N SER A 92 -12.70 28.17 -8.81
CA SER A 92 -12.74 29.59 -8.47
C SER A 92 -11.69 30.39 -9.26
N LEU A 93 -10.47 29.85 -9.40
CA LEU A 93 -9.40 30.49 -10.19
C LEU A 93 -9.74 30.60 -11.69
N GLN A 94 -10.51 29.68 -12.26
CA GLN A 94 -10.99 29.80 -13.64
C GLN A 94 -11.85 31.06 -13.85
N GLN A 95 -12.49 31.59 -12.81
CA GLN A 95 -13.19 32.88 -12.91
C GLN A 95 -12.20 34.05 -13.06
N TYR A 96 -11.01 33.93 -12.49
CA TYR A 96 -9.97 34.95 -12.60
C TYR A 96 -9.38 35.01 -14.01
N GLN A 97 -9.35 33.89 -14.73
CA GLN A 97 -8.97 33.86 -16.15
C GLN A 97 -9.90 34.68 -17.06
N LYS A 98 -11.05 35.16 -16.57
CA LYS A 98 -11.89 36.12 -17.31
C LYS A 98 -11.36 37.55 -17.22
N PHE A 99 -10.45 37.82 -16.31
CA PHE A 99 -9.88 39.15 -16.03
C PHE A 99 -8.41 39.29 -16.48
N ILE A 100 -7.79 38.20 -16.96
CA ILE A 100 -6.43 38.15 -17.52
C ILE A 100 -6.58 37.76 -18.98
#